data_AF-J9E3T7-F1
#
_entry.id   AF-J9E3T7-F1
#
_cell.length_a   1.000
_cell.length_b   1.000
_cell.length_c   1.000
_cell.angle_alpha   90.00
_cell.angle_beta   90.00
_cell.angle_gamma   90.00
#
_symmetry.space_group_name_H-M   'P 1'
#
loop_
_entity.id
_entity.type
_entity.pdbx_description
1 polymer ?
#
loop_
_entity_poly.entity_id
_entity_poly.type
_entity_poly.pdbx_seq_one_letter_code
_entity_poly.pdbx_strand_id
1 'polypeptide(L)' 'MAANGVRLEVTKTKLILTSEVPFSKRYLKYLTKKYLKRNSLRDWLRVVASSKDTYELRYFQINQDDEDDSDNES' A
#
# COMPACT_ATOMS: atom_id res chain seq x y z
N MET A 1 10.26 -2.88 24.93
CA MET A 1 10.75 -1.95 23.89
C MET A 1 11.10 -2.75 22.65
N ALA A 2 10.69 -2.30 21.46
CA ALA A 2 11.11 -2.94 20.22
C ALA A 2 12.59 -2.64 19.96
N ALA A 3 13.38 -3.66 19.59
CA ALA A 3 14.84 -3.58 19.51
C ALA A 3 15.38 -2.42 18.64
N ASN A 4 14.59 -1.94 17.67
CA ASN A 4 14.98 -0.89 16.73
C ASN A 4 14.00 0.31 16.72
N GLY A 5 13.21 0.48 17.79
CA GLY A 5 12.23 1.57 17.90
C GLY A 5 11.06 1.49 16.91
N VAL A 6 10.85 0.36 16.22
CA VAL A 6 9.70 0.12 15.34
C VAL A 6 9.05 -1.23 15.69
N ARG A 7 7.75 -1.23 15.91
CA ARG A 7 6.93 -2.41 16.23
C ARG A 7 5.84 -2.58 15.18
N LEU A 8 5.61 -3.84 14.79
CA LEU A 8 4.54 -4.23 13.88
C LEU A 8 3.60 -5.18 14.62
N GLU A 9 2.30 -4.91 14.54
CA GLU A 9 1.25 -5.80 15.02
C GLU A 9 0.31 -6.12 13.86
N VAL A 10 0.10 -7.41 13.62
CA VAL A 10 -0.80 -7.89 12.56
C VAL A 10 -2.06 -8.42 13.22
N THR A 11 -3.19 -7.85 12.84
CA THR A 11 -4.53 -8.38 13.14
C THR A 11 -5.11 -9.01 11.86
N LYS A 12 -6.31 -9.59 11.92
CA LYS A 12 -6.94 -10.24 10.77
C LYS A 12 -7.09 -9.34 9.53
N THR A 13 -7.39 -8.04 9.74
CA THR A 13 -7.70 -7.10 8.64
C THR A 13 -6.86 -5.83 8.66
N LYS A 14 -6.01 -5.63 9.69
CA LYS A 14 -5.22 -4.41 9.85
C LYS A 14 -3.79 -4.75 10.25
N LEU A 15 -2.86 -3.95 9.73
CA LEU A 15 -1.48 -3.91 10.17
C LEU A 15 -1.24 -2.58 10.89
N ILE A 16 -0.79 -2.65 12.13
CA ILE A 16 -0.50 -1.50 12.97
C ILE A 16 1.01 -1.36 13.08
N LEU A 17 1.52 -0.18 12.73
CA LEU A 17 2.94 0.17 12.86
C LEU A 17 3.08 1.24 13.92
N THR A 18 3.84 0.93 14.97
CA THR A 18 4.18 1.86 16.04
C THR A 18 5.67 2.16 15.97
N SER A 19 6.04 3.44 15.90
CA SER A 19 7.44 3.86 15.79
C SER A 19 7.79 4.84 16.90
N GLU A 20 8.84 4.54 17.67
CA GLU A 20 9.48 5.41 18.66
C GLU A 20 10.56 6.30 18.00
N VAL A 21 11.05 5.91 16.81
CA VAL A 21 11.98 6.69 15.98
C VAL A 21 11.23 7.47 14.89
N PRO A 22 11.83 8.53 14.30
CA PRO A 22 11.22 9.26 13.18
C PRO A 22 10.88 8.35 12.00
N PHE A 23 9.58 8.10 11.80
CA PHE A 23 9.09 7.27 10.71
C PHE A 23 7.91 7.97 10.03
N SER A 24 8.05 8.24 8.74
CA SER A 24 7.02 8.98 8.01
C SER A 24 5.97 8.06 7.41
N LYS A 25 4.71 8.53 7.46
CA LYS A 25 3.61 7.88 6.74
C LYS A 25 3.92 7.70 5.25
N ARG A 26 4.54 8.70 4.61
CA ARG A 26 4.97 8.63 3.20
C ARG A 26 5.93 7.46 2.95
N TYR A 27 6.84 7.17 3.88
CA TYR A 27 7.78 6.07 3.76
C TYR A 27 7.07 4.71 3.80
N LEU A 28 6.06 4.55 4.66
CA LEU A 28 5.21 3.34 4.66
C LEU A 28 4.57 3.12 3.28
N LYS A 29 3.99 4.17 2.68
CA LYS A 29 3.41 4.08 1.32
C LYS A 29 4.42 3.63 0.29
N TYR A 30 5.65 4.16 0.34
CA TYR A 30 6.73 3.74 -0.55
C TYR A 30 7.06 2.25 -0.39
N LEU A 31 7.24 1.78 0.85
CA LEU A 31 7.55 0.38 1.14
C LEU A 31 6.44 -0.57 0.68
N THR A 32 5.17 -0.23 0.95
CA THR A 32 4.02 -1.00 0.46
C THR A 32 4.01 -1.02 -1.07
N LYS A 33 4.21 0.12 -1.73
CA LYS A 33 4.28 0.20 -3.19
C LYS A 33 5.44 -0.59 -3.80
N LYS A 34 6.60 -0.62 -3.13
CA LYS A 34 7.77 -1.41 -3.51
C LYS A 34 7.45 -2.90 -3.43
N TYR A 35 6.79 -3.34 -2.36
CA TYR A 35 6.33 -4.71 -2.20
C TYR A 35 5.29 -5.09 -3.26
N LEU A 36 4.29 -4.25 -3.53
CA LEU A 36 3.29 -4.53 -4.57
C LEU A 36 3.92 -4.66 -5.96
N LYS A 37 4.91 -3.84 -6.32
CA LYS A 37 5.60 -3.96 -7.62
C LYS A 37 6.43 -5.25 -7.72
N ARG A 38 7.11 -5.63 -6.63
CA ARG A 38 7.91 -6.87 -6.59
C ARG A 38 7.05 -8.13 -6.77
N ASN A 39 5.80 -8.09 -6.34
CA ASN A 39 4.87 -9.23 -6.44
C ASN A 39 3.83 -9.06 -7.57
N SER A 40 4.03 -8.11 -8.49
CA SER A 40 3.10 -7.83 -9.60
C SER A 40 1.64 -7.56 -9.18
N LEU A 41 1.42 -7.02 -7.98
CA LEU A 41 0.09 -6.68 -7.43
C LEU A 41 -0.37 -5.25 -7.78
N ARG A 42 0.38 -4.53 -8.60
CA ARG A 42 0.14 -3.10 -8.88
C ARG A 42 -1.09 -2.84 -9.73
N ASP A 43 -1.50 -3.82 -10.52
CA ASP A 43 -2.62 -3.70 -11.45
C ASP A 43 -3.94 -4.02 -10.74
N TRP A 44 -3.86 -4.70 -9.59
CA TRP A 44 -5.03 -5.07 -8.79
C TRP A 44 -5.23 -4.17 -7.58
N LEU A 45 -4.16 -3.71 -6.92
CA LEU A 45 -4.23 -3.01 -5.65
C LEU A 45 -3.62 -1.61 -5.68
N ARG A 46 -4.37 -0.63 -5.15
CA ARG A 46 -3.90 0.74 -4.88
C ARG A 46 -3.84 1.05 -3.39
N VAL A 47 -2.80 1.78 -2.99
CA VAL A 47 -2.63 2.31 -1.63
C VAL A 47 -3.28 3.69 -1.53
N VAL A 48 -4.39 3.80 -0.80
CA VAL A 48 -5.19 5.03 -0.62
C VAL A 48 -5.09 5.51 0.83
N ALA A 49 -4.96 6.82 1.06
CA ALA A 49 -5.03 7.37 2.41
C ALA A 49 -6.49 7.50 2.84
N SER A 50 -6.89 6.79 3.89
CA SER A 50 -8.26 6.84 4.43
C SER A 50 -8.42 7.86 5.56
N SER A 51 -7.35 8.13 6.31
CA SER A 51 -7.32 9.13 7.39
C SER A 51 -5.92 9.76 7.50
N LYS A 52 -5.69 10.66 8.46
CA LYS A 52 -4.37 11.27 8.70
C LYS A 52 -3.26 10.23 8.90
N ASP A 53 -3.53 9.16 9.66
CA ASP A 53 -2.52 8.15 10.05
C ASP A 53 -2.80 6.75 9.49
N THR A 54 -3.77 6.62 8.60
CA THR A 54 -4.16 5.32 8.04
C THR A 54 -4.02 5.29 6.51
N TYR A 55 -3.58 4.14 6.00
CA TYR A 55 -3.70 3.75 4.62
C TYR A 55 -4.63 2.55 4.50
N GLU A 56 -5.24 2.41 3.33
CA GLU A 56 -6.08 1.29 2.94
C GLU A 56 -5.60 0.76 1.60
N LEU A 57 -5.60 -0.57 1.46
CA LEU A 57 -5.40 -1.24 0.17
C LEU A 57 -6.78 -1.45 -0.46
N ARG A 58 -7.01 -0.86 -1.63
CA ARG A 58 -8.26 -1.00 -2.38
C ARG A 58 -7.99 -1.70 -3.70
N TYR A 59 -8.91 -2.56 -4.11
CA TYR A 59 -8.93 -3.05 -5.48
C TYR A 59 -9.29 -1.93 -6.44
N PHE A 60 -8.80 -2.00 -7.68
CA PHE A 60 -9.39 -1.23 -8.76
C PHE A 60 -10.81 -1.74 -9.04
N GLN A 61 -11.72 -0.83 -9.36
CA GLN A 61 -13.00 -1.19 -9.92
C GLN A 61 -12.72 -1.49 -11.40
N ILE A 62 -12.49 -2.76 -11.70
CA ILE A 62 -12.39 -3.21 -13.08
C ILE A 62 -13.83 -3.37 -13.54
N ASN A 63 -14.35 -2.37 -14.22
CA ASN A 63 -15.51 -2.59 -15.07
C ASN A 63 -15.00 -3.55 -16.16
N GLN A 64 -15.72 -4.65 -16.42
CA GLN A 64 -15.32 -5.64 -17.43
C GLN A 64 -15.34 -5.08 -18.87
N ASP A 65 -15.54 -3.77 -19.06
CA ASP A 65 -15.75 -3.14 -20.35
C ASP A 65 -14.53 -2.34 -20.87
N ASP A 66 -13.41 -2.27 -20.14
CA ASP A 66 -12.21 -1.49 -20.54
C ASP A 66 -11.02 -2.40 -21.02
N GLU A 67 -11.30 -3.54 -21.65
CA GLU A 67 -10.25 -4.39 -22.26
C GLU A 67 -9.78 -3.94 -23.66
N ASP A 68 -10.21 -2.75 -24.15
CA ASP A 68 -10.00 -2.33 -25.54
C ASP A 68 -9.28 -0.98 -25.78
N ASP A 69 -8.64 -0.35 -24.78
CA ASP A 69 -7.99 0.96 -25.00
C ASP A 69 -6.64 1.08 -24.28
N SER A 70 -5.54 0.86 -25.02
CA SER A 70 -4.26 1.61 -24.98
C SER A 70 -3.04 0.77 -25.47
N ASP A 71 -3.15 0.13 -26.63
CA ASP A 71 -2.00 -0.17 -27.49
C ASP A 71 -1.70 1.08 -28.34
N ASN A 72 -1.25 2.19 -27.72
CA ASN A 72 -0.74 3.36 -28.46
C ASN A 72 0.12 4.30 -27.61
N GLU A 73 1.43 4.03 -27.54
CA GLU A 73 2.43 5.10 -27.42
C GLU A 73 3.72 4.69 -28.16
N SER A 74 3.74 5.04 -29.45
CA SER A 74 4.88 5.30 -30.37
C SER A 74 6.14 4.43 -30.35
#